data_AF-A0A1V8UUY6-F1
#
_entry.id   AF-A0A1V8UUY6-F1
#
_cell.length_a   1.000
_cell.length_b   1.000
_cell.length_c   1.000
_cell.angle_alpha   90.00
_cell.angle_beta   90.00
_cell.angle_gamma   90.00
#
_symmetry.space_group_name_H-M   'P 1'
#
loop_
_entity.id
_entity.type
_entity.pdbx_description
1 polymer ?
#
loop_
_entity_poly.entity_id
_entity_poly.type
_entity_poly.pdbx_seq_one_letter_code
_entity_poly.pdbx_strand_id
1 'polypeptide(L)'
;MWSWTAVQVWCLLSVLVSQGSGALAPISINGTKLYDVDGNQFFTKGVIYAPSDVTTMLDVLLDSSQCDIDAGLMKTLGVNAIRVYTVDGSQNHDACMRSFESQDIYVWVDLSTPLHAIDRNTPEWTLELYTNWTATVDAFSKYDNLLFFSIGNEIINSASSVDTAPTIKAATRDIKAYQSARGYRMIPLSYNAADSLETREYTADYLTCGPLGSCIDVYGMNVYSWCGNSSYYVSGFDKLYEQFQAMSIPVLFAETGCNTVSPRDFSDVGTMLGPVFQAVFSGAFVYDWAMGTNGYGIVNYTNGEGTGFPQTLDDYNALKTVFSTATPTGTALSDYTPSNTQPACPATDTVWSVRGTAVLPTIANLEVSTVARVTTYTSPLATSSAGSAVTVASAVDTGSTTTPPATSNTVLSTSLQTQDAQSLLSTGAIAGIAVGGVVVGVAAVLGIFYFIWRRRKRAARKAAESEKVSSKGSSSEGGALMGGDPDEGVQMGRAELPAMSAASVVPRQELAASNDGHEGYYGADARQAMKRQGPVHEAEDAQVLEMDGVRPAGEIDGRPIVHELHAGQRHSRRFGPSDS
;
A
#
# COMPACT_ATOMS: atom_id res chain seq x y z
N MET A 1 -36.39 49.25 -48.53
CA MET A 1 -37.26 48.39 -47.68
C MET A 1 -36.52 47.06 -47.56
N TRP A 2 -35.77 46.87 -46.47
CA TRP A 2 -36.06 45.91 -45.38
C TRP A 2 -35.90 44.44 -45.86
N SER A 3 -35.25 43.49 -45.20
CA SER A 3 -34.39 43.40 -44.02
C SER A 3 -34.14 41.86 -43.83
N TRP A 4 -32.90 41.43 -43.52
CA TRP A 4 -32.51 40.30 -42.63
C TRP A 4 -33.05 38.87 -42.96
N THR A 5 -32.37 37.71 -42.83
CA THR A 5 -31.16 37.28 -42.12
C THR A 5 -30.84 35.84 -42.57
N ALA A 6 -29.55 35.51 -42.64
CA ALA A 6 -29.04 34.16 -42.75
C ALA A 6 -29.07 33.45 -41.38
N VAL A 7 -29.42 32.16 -41.35
CA VAL A 7 -29.10 31.25 -40.24
C VAL A 7 -28.61 29.93 -40.86
N GLN A 8 -27.30 29.82 -41.05
CA GLN A 8 -26.64 28.52 -41.23
C GLN A 8 -26.38 27.94 -39.84
N VAL A 9 -27.06 26.85 -39.52
CA VAL A 9 -26.83 26.07 -38.31
C VAL A 9 -25.52 25.30 -38.47
N TRP A 10 -24.46 25.77 -37.82
CA TRP A 10 -23.26 24.99 -37.58
C TRP A 10 -23.52 24.05 -36.40
N CYS A 11 -23.79 22.77 -36.68
CA CYS A 11 -23.67 21.71 -35.68
C CYS A 11 -22.18 21.43 -35.43
N LEU A 12 -21.57 22.21 -34.54
CA LEU A 12 -20.35 21.80 -33.85
C LEU A 12 -20.73 20.67 -32.88
N LEU A 13 -20.41 19.44 -33.27
CA LEU A 13 -20.43 18.30 -32.37
C LEU A 13 -19.26 18.46 -31.41
N SER A 14 -19.48 19.21 -30.33
CA SER A 14 -18.58 19.27 -29.19
C SER A 14 -18.56 17.89 -28.55
N VAL A 15 -17.58 17.05 -28.89
CA VAL A 15 -17.19 15.93 -28.03
C VAL A 15 -16.61 16.58 -26.78
N LEU A 16 -17.47 16.82 -25.80
CA LEU A 16 -17.06 16.93 -24.41
C LEU A 16 -16.43 15.57 -24.08
N VAL A 17 -15.11 15.47 -24.25
CA VAL A 17 -14.34 14.57 -23.39
C VAL A 17 -14.50 15.21 -22.03
N SER A 18 -15.49 14.75 -21.28
CA SER A 18 -15.49 14.85 -19.84
C SER A 18 -14.20 14.18 -19.38
N GLN A 19 -13.13 14.97 -19.23
CA GLN A 19 -12.13 14.67 -18.22
C GLN A 19 -12.86 14.84 -16.90
N GLY A 20 -13.65 13.83 -16.54
CA GLY A 20 -14.00 13.64 -15.16
C GLY A 20 -12.68 13.39 -14.47
N SER A 21 -12.21 14.36 -13.69
CA SER A 21 -11.49 14.05 -12.45
C SER A 21 -12.46 13.25 -11.59
N GLY A 22 -12.71 11.99 -11.98
CA GLY A 22 -13.47 11.05 -11.21
C GLY A 22 -12.61 10.64 -10.03
N ALA A 23 -13.22 10.51 -8.86
CA ALA A 23 -12.58 9.89 -7.71
C ALA A 23 -11.92 8.57 -8.13
N LEU A 24 -10.73 8.30 -7.63
CA LEU A 24 -9.99 7.08 -7.95
C LEU A 24 -10.80 5.91 -7.40
N ALA A 25 -11.37 5.10 -8.28
CA ALA A 25 -12.37 4.14 -7.86
C ALA A 25 -11.78 3.03 -6.97
N PRO A 26 -12.51 2.51 -5.97
CA PRO A 26 -11.95 1.54 -5.03
C PRO A 26 -11.48 0.25 -5.72
N ILE A 27 -10.35 -0.29 -5.26
CA ILE A 27 -9.89 -1.64 -5.61
C ILE A 27 -10.74 -2.69 -4.88
N SER A 28 -11.13 -3.73 -5.60
CA SER A 28 -11.90 -4.86 -5.07
C SER A 28 -11.05 -6.12 -4.93
N ILE A 29 -11.43 -7.00 -4.01
CA ILE A 29 -10.84 -8.34 -3.87
C ILE A 29 -11.78 -9.34 -4.51
N ASN A 30 -11.24 -10.19 -5.39
CA ASN A 30 -11.91 -11.41 -5.83
C ASN A 30 -10.94 -12.58 -5.72
N GLY A 31 -11.32 -13.60 -4.94
CA GLY A 31 -10.42 -14.71 -4.60
C GLY A 31 -9.10 -14.22 -4.02
N THR A 32 -8.00 -14.56 -4.69
CA THR A 32 -6.63 -14.24 -4.27
C THR A 32 -6.07 -12.99 -4.96
N LYS A 33 -6.89 -12.23 -5.67
CA LYS A 33 -6.43 -11.14 -6.56
C LYS A 33 -7.18 -9.84 -6.31
N LEU A 34 -6.49 -8.73 -6.59
CA LEU A 34 -7.02 -7.38 -6.55
C LEU A 34 -7.48 -6.95 -7.95
N TYR A 35 -8.55 -6.16 -8.04
CA TYR A 35 -9.09 -5.68 -9.32
C TYR A 35 -9.51 -4.23 -9.29
N ASP A 36 -9.20 -3.51 -10.36
CA ASP A 36 -9.78 -2.20 -10.63
C ASP A 36 -11.24 -2.32 -11.13
N VAL A 37 -11.90 -1.19 -11.32
CA VAL A 37 -13.30 -1.14 -11.77
C VAL A 37 -13.52 -1.59 -13.21
N ASP A 38 -12.46 -1.60 -14.02
CA ASP A 38 -12.48 -2.08 -15.40
C ASP A 38 -12.27 -3.61 -15.47
N GLY A 39 -11.99 -4.25 -14.33
CA GLY A 39 -11.75 -5.68 -14.22
C GLY A 39 -10.32 -6.08 -14.57
N ASN A 40 -9.37 -5.15 -14.63
CA ASN A 40 -7.95 -5.48 -14.75
C ASN A 40 -7.40 -5.87 -13.39
N GLN A 41 -6.54 -6.89 -13.34
CA GLN A 41 -5.86 -7.25 -12.10
C GLN A 41 -4.95 -6.09 -11.67
N PHE A 42 -5.13 -5.65 -10.44
CA PHE A 42 -4.36 -4.58 -9.83
C PHE A 42 -3.15 -5.17 -9.09
N PHE A 43 -1.99 -4.53 -9.27
CA PHE A 43 -0.75 -4.87 -8.57
C PHE A 43 -0.17 -3.62 -7.91
N THR A 44 0.24 -3.74 -6.66
CA THR A 44 0.87 -2.62 -5.94
C THR A 44 2.32 -2.44 -6.39
N LYS A 45 2.63 -1.22 -6.81
CA LYS A 45 3.97 -0.64 -6.92
C LYS A 45 4.08 0.39 -5.83
N GLY A 46 4.45 -0.08 -4.66
CA GLY A 46 4.31 0.65 -3.42
C GLY A 46 5.61 1.23 -2.90
N VAL A 47 5.48 2.27 -2.08
CA VAL A 47 6.54 2.71 -1.17
C VAL A 47 5.95 2.86 0.23
N ILE A 48 6.75 2.66 1.25
CA ILE A 48 6.40 3.09 2.59
C ILE A 48 6.50 4.62 2.62
N TYR A 49 5.50 5.27 3.21
CA TYR A 49 5.45 6.71 3.41
C TYR A 49 5.28 6.97 4.90
N ALA A 50 6.42 7.04 5.57
CA ALA A 50 6.53 7.20 7.01
C ALA A 50 7.59 8.28 7.32
N PRO A 51 7.58 8.84 8.53
CA PRO A 51 8.68 9.71 8.97
C PRO A 51 10.01 8.94 8.98
N SER A 52 11.12 9.68 8.86
CA SER A 52 12.48 9.14 8.96
C SER A 52 12.76 8.43 10.29
N ASP A 53 12.00 8.78 11.33
CA ASP A 53 11.93 8.07 12.61
C ASP A 53 10.50 7.59 12.86
N VAL A 54 10.28 6.30 12.62
CA VAL A 54 8.97 5.62 12.75
C VAL A 54 8.51 5.47 14.20
N THR A 55 9.36 5.78 15.20
CA THR A 55 8.96 5.78 16.62
C THR A 55 8.16 7.03 17.00
N THR A 56 8.18 8.05 16.15
CA THR A 56 7.43 9.28 16.37
C THR A 56 5.94 9.07 16.06
N MET A 57 5.07 9.71 16.86
CA MET A 57 3.62 9.78 16.60
C MET A 57 3.29 10.77 15.47
N LEU A 58 4.18 10.94 14.48
CA LEU A 58 3.98 11.90 13.40
C LEU A 58 3.05 11.32 12.32
N ASP A 59 1.90 11.97 12.13
CA ASP A 59 1.01 11.70 11.02
C ASP A 59 1.45 12.50 9.78
N VAL A 60 2.08 11.80 8.84
CA VAL A 60 2.58 12.36 7.58
C VAL A 60 1.46 12.78 6.61
N LEU A 61 0.21 12.39 6.88
CA LEU A 61 -0.93 12.71 6.03
C LEU A 61 -1.64 14.03 6.43
N LEU A 62 -1.07 14.79 7.36
CA LEU A 62 -1.61 16.10 7.79
C LEU A 62 -0.98 17.30 7.09
N ASP A 63 0.22 17.17 6.53
CA ASP A 63 0.85 18.24 5.75
C ASP A 63 0.48 18.13 4.27
N SER A 64 -0.62 18.78 3.89
CA SER A 64 -1.10 18.74 2.51
C SER A 64 -0.09 19.27 1.50
N SER A 65 0.70 20.27 1.88
CA SER A 65 1.68 20.88 0.97
C SER A 65 2.81 19.91 0.68
N GLN A 66 3.21 19.14 1.69
CA GLN A 66 4.20 18.10 1.54
C GLN A 66 3.66 16.90 0.75
N CYS A 67 2.42 16.48 1.04
CA CYS A 67 1.76 15.42 0.29
C CYS A 67 1.67 15.72 -1.22
N ASP A 68 1.38 16.97 -1.61
CA ASP A 68 1.34 17.38 -3.02
C ASP A 68 2.72 17.20 -3.70
N ILE A 69 3.80 17.58 -3.02
CA ILE A 69 5.16 17.47 -3.53
C ILE A 69 5.55 15.99 -3.69
N ASP A 70 5.35 15.20 -2.64
CA ASP A 70 5.77 13.81 -2.60
C ASP A 70 4.93 12.95 -3.54
N ALA A 71 3.61 13.14 -3.58
CA ALA A 71 2.73 12.43 -4.50
C ALA A 71 3.14 12.66 -5.96
N GLY A 72 3.53 13.89 -6.33
CA GLY A 72 4.03 14.19 -7.68
C GLY A 72 5.34 13.48 -8.02
N LEU A 73 6.27 13.39 -7.06
CA LEU A 73 7.52 12.64 -7.22
C LEU A 73 7.28 11.12 -7.26
N MET A 74 6.37 10.60 -6.45
CA MET A 74 5.95 9.20 -6.43
C MET A 74 5.27 8.80 -7.75
N LYS A 75 4.39 9.66 -8.29
CA LYS A 75 3.82 9.44 -9.63
C LYS A 75 4.90 9.36 -10.70
N THR A 76 5.88 10.26 -10.64
CA THR A 76 7.02 10.29 -11.58
C THR A 76 7.90 9.04 -11.44
N LEU A 77 8.00 8.48 -10.23
CA LEU A 77 8.70 7.23 -9.93
C LEU A 77 7.96 6.00 -10.49
N GLY A 78 6.63 6.09 -10.65
CA GLY A 78 5.77 4.98 -11.09
C GLY A 78 5.05 4.27 -9.96
N VAL A 79 4.98 4.89 -8.78
CA VAL A 79 4.22 4.43 -7.61
C VAL A 79 2.73 4.55 -7.87
N ASN A 80 1.96 3.55 -7.42
CA ASN A 80 0.49 3.57 -7.43
C ASN A 80 -0.12 3.30 -6.05
N ALA A 81 0.70 3.06 -5.02
CA ALA A 81 0.22 2.87 -3.66
C ALA A 81 1.27 3.35 -2.65
N ILE A 82 0.82 3.85 -1.50
CA ILE A 82 1.67 4.08 -0.32
C ILE A 82 1.16 3.28 0.86
N ARG A 83 2.05 2.92 1.79
CA ARG A 83 1.67 2.41 3.11
C ARG A 83 2.15 3.37 4.19
N VAL A 84 1.26 3.67 5.14
CA VAL A 84 1.47 4.65 6.21
C VAL A 84 1.26 3.98 7.55
N TYR A 85 2.31 3.96 8.39
CA TYR A 85 2.27 3.24 9.68
C TYR A 85 1.51 3.95 10.79
N THR A 86 1.48 5.29 10.77
CA THR A 86 0.92 6.09 11.87
C THR A 86 0.04 7.18 11.30
N VAL A 87 -1.22 7.21 11.76
CA VAL A 87 -2.16 8.30 11.51
C VAL A 87 -2.89 8.67 12.79
N ASP A 88 -3.34 9.91 12.89
CA ASP A 88 -4.22 10.38 13.96
C ASP A 88 -5.67 10.40 13.47
N GLY A 89 -6.46 9.39 13.83
CA GLY A 89 -7.88 9.28 13.46
C GLY A 89 -8.79 10.42 13.96
N SER A 90 -8.29 11.33 14.81
CA SER A 90 -9.03 12.52 15.23
C SER A 90 -8.86 13.73 14.30
N GLN A 91 -7.96 13.65 13.32
CA GLN A 91 -7.57 14.75 12.44
C GLN A 91 -8.19 14.61 11.04
N ASN A 92 -8.17 15.70 10.26
CA ASN A 92 -8.73 15.73 8.91
C ASN A 92 -7.63 15.51 7.85
N HIS A 93 -7.72 14.41 7.12
CA HIS A 93 -6.77 14.03 6.05
C HIS A 93 -7.23 14.37 4.64
N ASP A 94 -8.35 15.10 4.47
CA ASP A 94 -9.02 15.29 3.18
C ASP A 94 -8.10 15.90 2.13
N ALA A 95 -7.22 16.81 2.53
CA ALA A 95 -6.32 17.49 1.60
C ALA A 95 -5.23 16.54 1.07
N CYS A 96 -4.53 15.84 1.97
CA CYS A 96 -3.47 14.91 1.59
C CYS A 96 -4.00 13.67 0.84
N MET A 97 -5.15 13.13 1.26
CA MET A 97 -5.80 12.02 0.55
C MET A 97 -6.16 12.40 -0.89
N ARG A 98 -6.61 13.65 -1.11
CA ARG A 98 -6.84 14.23 -2.45
C ARG A 98 -5.53 14.42 -3.24
N SER A 99 -4.43 14.79 -2.59
CA SER A 99 -3.12 14.89 -3.24
C SER A 99 -2.72 13.55 -3.86
N PHE A 100 -2.78 12.45 -3.09
CA PHE A 100 -2.48 11.11 -3.58
C PHE A 100 -3.50 10.61 -4.62
N GLU A 101 -4.79 10.83 -4.38
CA GLU A 101 -5.85 10.48 -5.34
C GLU A 101 -5.62 11.15 -6.71
N SER A 102 -5.26 12.43 -6.74
CA SER A 102 -4.99 13.19 -7.97
C SER A 102 -3.82 12.63 -8.79
N GLN A 103 -3.00 11.79 -8.18
CA GLN A 103 -1.85 11.12 -8.79
C GLN A 103 -2.13 9.63 -9.07
N ASP A 104 -3.37 9.16 -8.93
CA ASP A 104 -3.76 7.75 -9.01
C ASP A 104 -3.01 6.86 -7.99
N ILE A 105 -2.76 7.39 -6.78
CA ILE A 105 -2.07 6.69 -5.71
C ILE A 105 -3.08 6.29 -4.63
N TYR A 106 -3.14 4.99 -4.35
CA TYR A 106 -3.90 4.43 -3.24
C TYR A 106 -3.13 4.51 -1.93
N VAL A 107 -3.83 4.51 -0.80
CA VAL A 107 -3.24 4.60 0.55
C VAL A 107 -3.62 3.36 1.35
N TRP A 108 -2.64 2.72 1.96
CA TRP A 108 -2.79 1.66 2.94
C TRP A 108 -2.41 2.22 4.32
N VAL A 109 -3.36 2.20 5.25
CA VAL A 109 -3.19 2.79 6.58
C VAL A 109 -3.11 1.70 7.64
N ASP A 110 -2.11 1.73 8.50
CA ASP A 110 -2.08 0.87 9.68
C ASP A 110 -3.00 1.45 10.78
N LEU A 111 -3.81 0.61 11.42
CA LEU A 111 -4.70 1.04 12.52
C LEU A 111 -3.94 1.23 13.84
N SER A 112 -2.87 0.47 14.01
CA SER A 112 -1.98 0.59 15.15
C SER A 112 -1.17 1.88 15.10
N THR A 113 -0.85 2.43 16.27
CA THR A 113 0.15 3.49 16.43
C THR A 113 1.17 3.05 17.48
N PRO A 114 2.34 3.72 17.59
CA PRO A 114 3.29 3.47 18.68
C PRO A 114 2.68 3.48 20.10
N LEU A 115 1.58 4.20 20.31
CA LEU A 115 0.89 4.25 21.60
C LEU A 115 -0.31 3.30 21.71
N HIS A 116 -0.87 2.86 20.57
CA HIS A 116 -2.09 2.05 20.53
C HIS A 116 -1.90 0.85 19.59
N ALA A 117 -1.16 -0.14 20.07
CA ALA A 117 -0.91 -1.39 19.38
C ALA A 117 -1.16 -2.58 20.31
N ILE A 118 -1.39 -3.76 19.74
CA ILE A 118 -1.42 -5.01 20.51
C ILE A 118 0.01 -5.30 20.97
N ASP A 119 0.22 -5.33 22.29
CA ASP A 119 1.50 -5.73 22.87
C ASP A 119 1.71 -7.24 22.68
N ARG A 120 2.80 -7.62 22.01
CA ARG A 120 3.13 -9.03 21.75
C ARG A 120 3.42 -9.82 23.04
N ASN A 121 3.88 -9.15 24.10
CA ASN A 121 4.27 -9.77 25.36
C ASN A 121 3.09 -9.95 26.32
N THR A 122 2.09 -9.07 26.21
CA THR A 122 0.86 -9.12 27.00
C THR A 122 -0.34 -8.81 26.10
N PRO A 123 -0.72 -9.74 25.20
CA PRO A 123 -1.72 -9.46 24.18
C PRO A 123 -3.11 -9.29 24.78
N GLU A 124 -3.60 -8.05 24.74
CA GLU A 124 -4.95 -7.70 25.15
C GLU A 124 -5.69 -6.98 24.02
N TRP A 125 -6.99 -7.27 23.88
CA TRP A 125 -7.89 -6.50 23.02
C TRP A 125 -8.81 -5.68 23.91
N THR A 126 -8.46 -4.41 24.11
CA THR A 126 -9.09 -3.52 25.09
C THR A 126 -10.05 -2.55 24.42
N LEU A 127 -10.96 -1.95 25.22
CA LEU A 127 -11.85 -0.90 24.74
C LEU A 127 -11.08 0.34 24.24
N GLU A 128 -9.92 0.63 24.82
CA GLU A 128 -9.06 1.73 24.42
C GLU A 128 -8.50 1.52 23.01
N LEU A 129 -7.91 0.34 22.73
CA LEU A 129 -7.44 -0.02 21.39
C LEU A 129 -8.59 0.01 20.38
N TYR A 130 -9.72 -0.61 20.73
CA TYR A 130 -10.91 -0.61 19.88
C TYR A 130 -11.39 0.82 19.56
N THR A 131 -11.45 1.71 20.56
CA THR A 131 -11.92 3.09 20.38
C THR A 131 -10.95 3.89 19.50
N ASN A 132 -9.64 3.73 19.71
CA ASN A 132 -8.62 4.39 18.89
C ASN A 132 -8.69 3.93 17.43
N TRP A 133 -8.73 2.61 17.19
CA TRP A 133 -8.76 2.05 15.84
C TRP A 133 -10.05 2.40 15.11
N THR A 134 -11.20 2.40 15.81
CA THR A 134 -12.48 2.78 15.19
C THR A 134 -12.57 4.27 14.87
N ALA A 135 -11.85 5.15 15.58
CA ALA A 135 -11.70 6.55 15.19
C ALA A 135 -10.94 6.68 13.86
N THR A 136 -9.86 5.94 13.67
CA THR A 136 -9.14 5.87 12.37
C THR A 136 -10.04 5.31 11.27
N VAL A 137 -10.82 4.26 11.54
CA VAL A 137 -11.81 3.73 10.59
C VAL A 137 -12.83 4.81 10.20
N ASP A 138 -13.37 5.56 11.16
CA ASP A 138 -14.31 6.66 10.90
C ASP A 138 -13.69 7.78 10.05
N ALA A 139 -12.41 8.10 10.28
CA ALA A 139 -11.68 9.13 9.55
C ALA A 139 -11.44 8.76 8.09
N PHE A 140 -11.06 7.51 7.82
CA PHE A 140 -10.57 7.09 6.51
C PHE A 140 -11.60 6.36 5.63
N SER A 141 -12.70 5.82 6.19
CA SER A 141 -13.64 5.00 5.42
C SER A 141 -14.38 5.73 4.29
N LYS A 142 -14.30 7.07 4.24
CA LYS A 142 -14.89 7.92 3.21
C LYS A 142 -14.03 8.05 1.94
N TYR A 143 -12.76 7.63 1.97
CA TYR A 143 -11.84 7.80 0.84
C TYR A 143 -11.90 6.58 -0.10
N ASP A 144 -12.11 6.84 -1.39
CA ASP A 144 -12.16 5.77 -2.40
C ASP A 144 -10.77 5.19 -2.69
N ASN A 145 -9.73 6.02 -2.60
CA ASN A 145 -8.34 5.60 -2.74
C ASN A 145 -7.74 4.94 -1.48
N LEU A 146 -8.53 4.70 -0.42
CA LEU A 146 -8.09 3.86 0.69
C LEU A 146 -8.12 2.37 0.28
N LEU A 147 -6.95 1.77 0.20
CA LEU A 147 -6.74 0.39 -0.23
C LEU A 147 -7.09 -0.60 0.87
N PHE A 148 -6.37 -0.54 2.00
CA PHE A 148 -6.48 -1.47 3.12
C PHE A 148 -6.32 -0.76 4.46
N PHE A 149 -6.83 -1.38 5.52
CA PHE A 149 -6.41 -1.12 6.90
C PHE A 149 -5.52 -2.26 7.40
N SER A 150 -4.38 -1.98 8.05
CA SER A 150 -3.61 -3.02 8.76
C SER A 150 -4.15 -3.24 10.16
N ILE A 151 -4.44 -4.49 10.50
CA ILE A 151 -4.86 -4.95 11.83
C ILE A 151 -3.66 -5.34 12.72
N GLY A 152 -2.44 -5.31 12.17
CA GLY A 152 -1.22 -5.62 12.90
C GLY A 152 0.01 -5.69 11.98
N ASN A 153 1.16 -5.31 12.52
CA ASN A 153 2.47 -5.37 11.87
C ASN A 153 3.44 -6.13 12.76
N GLU A 154 3.89 -7.30 12.30
CA GLU A 154 4.89 -8.16 12.94
C GLU A 154 4.64 -8.47 14.41
N ILE A 155 3.39 -8.51 14.87
CA ILE A 155 3.05 -8.83 16.26
C ILE A 155 3.55 -10.24 16.59
N ILE A 156 3.22 -11.20 15.73
CA ILE A 156 3.84 -12.53 15.72
C ILE A 156 5.14 -12.43 14.92
N ASN A 157 6.27 -12.43 15.62
CA ASN A 157 7.61 -12.44 15.02
C ASN A 157 8.44 -13.70 15.36
N SER A 158 7.95 -14.53 16.29
CA SER A 158 8.66 -15.71 16.78
C SER A 158 7.68 -16.71 17.38
N ALA A 159 8.17 -17.91 17.71
CA ALA A 159 7.38 -18.91 18.43
C ALA A 159 6.86 -18.41 19.79
N SER A 160 7.52 -17.43 20.41
CA SER A 160 7.12 -16.89 21.72
C SER A 160 5.98 -15.89 21.66
N SER A 161 5.59 -15.41 20.47
CA SER A 161 4.51 -14.43 20.28
C SER A 161 3.28 -15.01 19.57
N VAL A 162 3.23 -16.32 19.32
CA VAL A 162 2.10 -16.96 18.61
C VAL A 162 0.78 -16.90 19.40
N ASP A 163 0.85 -16.77 20.72
CA ASP A 163 -0.31 -16.64 21.62
C ASP A 163 -1.07 -15.31 21.43
N THR A 164 -0.51 -14.35 20.69
CA THR A 164 -1.17 -13.11 20.27
C THR A 164 -2.23 -13.34 19.16
N ALA A 165 -2.17 -14.47 18.46
CA ALA A 165 -3.02 -14.74 17.28
C ALA A 165 -4.54 -14.65 17.55
N PRO A 166 -5.09 -15.15 18.68
CA PRO A 166 -6.50 -14.96 19.01
C PRO A 166 -6.89 -13.48 19.18
N THR A 167 -5.99 -12.64 19.72
CA THR A 167 -6.22 -11.20 19.91
C THR A 167 -6.29 -10.49 18.56
N ILE A 168 -5.42 -10.85 17.61
CA ILE A 168 -5.44 -10.33 16.23
C ILE A 168 -6.78 -10.67 15.54
N LYS A 169 -7.27 -11.91 15.68
CA LYS A 169 -8.58 -12.31 15.14
C LYS A 169 -9.75 -11.64 15.84
N ALA A 170 -9.65 -11.37 17.14
CA ALA A 170 -10.67 -10.61 17.87
C ALA A 170 -10.76 -9.17 17.37
N ALA A 171 -9.62 -8.50 17.18
CA ALA A 171 -9.57 -7.17 16.60
C ALA A 171 -10.15 -7.15 15.17
N THR A 172 -9.75 -8.12 14.34
CA THR A 172 -10.30 -8.30 12.98
C THR A 172 -11.82 -8.43 12.99
N ARG A 173 -12.36 -9.29 13.86
CA ARG A 173 -13.80 -9.50 14.06
C ARG A 173 -14.52 -8.20 14.40
N ASP A 174 -14.01 -7.48 15.39
CA ASP A 174 -14.69 -6.31 15.93
C ASP A 174 -14.60 -5.11 14.98
N ILE A 175 -13.49 -4.92 14.27
CA ILE A 175 -13.35 -3.87 13.25
C ILE A 175 -14.23 -4.14 12.03
N LYS A 176 -14.34 -5.40 11.56
CA LYS A 176 -15.30 -5.76 10.50
C LYS A 176 -16.75 -5.51 10.93
N ALA A 177 -17.09 -5.90 12.15
CA ALA A 177 -18.41 -5.64 12.72
C ALA A 177 -18.70 -4.14 12.80
N TYR A 178 -17.71 -3.33 13.18
CA TYR A 178 -17.82 -1.87 13.23
C TYR A 178 -18.09 -1.26 11.85
N GLN A 179 -17.29 -1.61 10.83
CA GLN A 179 -17.51 -1.16 9.46
C GLN A 179 -18.93 -1.50 8.98
N SER A 180 -19.40 -2.73 9.23
CA SER A 180 -20.74 -3.17 8.87
C SER A 180 -21.84 -2.40 9.62
N ALA A 181 -21.69 -2.18 10.92
CA ALA A 181 -22.67 -1.45 11.74
C ALA A 181 -22.79 0.03 11.33
N ARG A 182 -21.75 0.60 10.73
CA ARG A 182 -21.73 1.95 10.17
C ARG A 182 -22.22 2.07 8.74
N GLY A 183 -22.38 0.95 8.05
CA GLY A 183 -22.70 0.94 6.62
C GLY A 183 -21.56 1.52 5.77
N TYR A 184 -20.32 1.41 6.23
CA TYR A 184 -19.16 1.80 5.44
C TYR A 184 -18.93 0.82 4.29
N ARG A 185 -18.18 1.27 3.28
CA ARG A 185 -17.51 0.33 2.36
C ARG A 185 -16.68 -0.62 3.21
N MET A 186 -16.80 -1.92 2.97
CA MET A 186 -15.97 -2.91 3.66
C MET A 186 -14.53 -2.81 3.12
N ILE A 187 -13.72 -1.98 3.76
CA ILE A 187 -12.30 -1.85 3.46
C ILE A 187 -11.61 -3.11 3.97
N PRO A 188 -10.83 -3.80 3.11
CA PRO A 188 -10.15 -5.02 3.50
C PRO A 188 -9.18 -4.80 4.66
N LEU A 189 -9.17 -5.74 5.61
CA LEU A 189 -8.23 -5.74 6.72
C LEU A 189 -7.03 -6.64 6.40
N SER A 190 -5.84 -6.05 6.38
CA SER A 190 -4.59 -6.77 6.19
C SER A 190 -3.91 -7.10 7.51
N TYR A 191 -3.07 -8.14 7.52
CA TYR A 191 -2.06 -8.35 8.56
C TYR A 191 -0.69 -8.46 7.89
N ASN A 192 0.31 -7.78 8.44
CA ASN A 192 1.66 -7.71 7.88
C ASN A 192 2.61 -8.54 8.74
N ALA A 193 3.03 -9.69 8.24
CA ALA A 193 3.84 -10.64 8.98
C ALA A 193 5.33 -10.35 8.85
N ALA A 194 6.06 -10.66 9.92
CA ALA A 194 7.52 -10.77 9.87
C ALA A 194 7.91 -11.98 9.00
N ASP A 195 9.08 -11.91 8.36
CA ASP A 195 9.63 -13.03 7.59
C ASP A 195 10.26 -14.13 8.46
N SER A 196 9.55 -14.56 9.50
CA SER A 196 9.98 -15.63 10.39
C SER A 196 9.65 -16.99 9.79
N LEU A 197 10.68 -17.76 9.39
CA LEU A 197 10.51 -19.06 8.75
C LEU A 197 9.71 -20.06 9.59
N GLU A 198 9.76 -19.93 10.92
CA GLU A 198 9.09 -20.84 11.85
C GLU A 198 7.58 -20.54 11.98
N THR A 199 7.17 -19.28 11.86
CA THR A 199 5.80 -18.85 12.19
C THR A 199 5.02 -18.24 11.04
N ARG A 200 5.66 -17.82 9.93
CA ARG A 200 4.99 -17.09 8.84
C ARG A 200 3.86 -17.88 8.17
N GLU A 201 4.03 -19.18 7.99
CA GLU A 201 2.99 -20.05 7.39
C GLU A 201 1.87 -20.32 8.40
N TYR A 202 2.21 -20.66 9.64
CA TYR A 202 1.23 -20.83 10.71
C TYR A 202 0.37 -19.59 10.94
N THR A 203 0.99 -18.41 10.89
CA THR A 203 0.30 -17.13 11.04
C THR A 203 -0.69 -16.90 9.91
N ALA A 204 -0.26 -17.15 8.66
CA ALA A 204 -1.12 -17.03 7.49
C ALA A 204 -2.33 -17.97 7.58
N ASP A 205 -2.11 -19.24 7.88
CA ASP A 205 -3.17 -20.24 8.00
C ASP A 205 -4.14 -19.90 9.13
N TYR A 206 -3.64 -19.54 10.32
CA TYR A 206 -4.50 -19.27 11.47
C TYR A 206 -5.36 -18.01 11.29
N LEU A 207 -4.77 -16.93 10.77
CA LEU A 207 -5.47 -15.67 10.55
C LEU A 207 -6.48 -15.75 9.39
N THR A 208 -6.39 -16.79 8.56
CA THR A 208 -7.33 -17.00 7.43
C THR A 208 -8.28 -18.18 7.63
N CYS A 209 -8.09 -19.05 8.63
CA CYS A 209 -8.99 -20.17 8.91
C CYS A 209 -10.25 -19.79 9.73
N GLY A 210 -11.27 -20.65 9.73
CA GLY A 210 -12.44 -20.53 10.64
C GLY A 210 -13.49 -19.52 10.18
N PRO A 211 -14.29 -18.93 11.10
CA PRO A 211 -15.36 -18.01 10.71
C PRO A 211 -14.83 -16.76 9.98
N LEU A 212 -15.31 -16.52 8.75
CA LEU A 212 -14.86 -15.42 7.87
C LEU A 212 -14.90 -14.03 8.51
N GLY A 213 -15.85 -13.80 9.43
CA GLY A 213 -15.94 -12.54 10.16
C GLY A 213 -14.70 -12.24 11.01
N SER A 214 -13.91 -13.24 11.38
CA SER A 214 -12.67 -13.12 12.17
C SER A 214 -11.39 -13.37 11.37
N CYS A 215 -11.53 -13.61 10.06
CA CYS A 215 -10.39 -13.81 9.16
C CYS A 215 -9.94 -12.47 8.59
N ILE A 216 -8.64 -12.30 8.38
CA ILE A 216 -8.11 -11.16 7.61
C ILE A 216 -8.48 -11.31 6.12
N ASP A 217 -8.42 -10.20 5.38
CA ASP A 217 -8.76 -10.15 3.96
C ASP A 217 -7.51 -10.11 3.06
N VAL A 218 -6.36 -9.67 3.58
CA VAL A 218 -5.09 -9.56 2.84
C VAL A 218 -3.93 -9.99 3.74
N TYR A 219 -2.99 -10.76 3.20
CA TYR A 219 -1.77 -11.15 3.91
C TYR A 219 -0.56 -10.39 3.34
N GLY A 220 0.02 -9.51 4.15
CA GLY A 220 1.26 -8.84 3.83
C GLY A 220 2.45 -9.54 4.48
N MET A 221 3.62 -9.46 3.86
CA MET A 221 4.88 -9.92 4.46
C MET A 221 5.99 -8.89 4.28
N ASN A 222 6.77 -8.68 5.33
CA ASN A 222 7.95 -7.83 5.31
C ASN A 222 9.18 -8.67 5.00
N VAL A 223 9.61 -8.70 3.73
CA VAL A 223 10.61 -9.67 3.24
C VAL A 223 11.87 -8.95 2.76
N TYR A 224 12.99 -9.26 3.43
CA TYR A 224 14.30 -8.64 3.19
C TYR A 224 15.39 -9.66 2.80
N SER A 225 15.02 -10.91 2.50
CA SER A 225 15.99 -12.00 2.24
C SER A 225 16.77 -11.86 0.93
N TRP A 226 16.43 -10.91 0.06
CA TRP A 226 17.16 -10.60 -1.18
C TRP A 226 18.01 -9.35 -1.01
N CYS A 227 19.34 -9.51 -0.97
CA CYS A 227 20.28 -8.40 -0.82
C CYS A 227 21.32 -8.38 -1.95
N GLY A 228 21.48 -7.23 -2.60
CA GLY A 228 22.45 -7.02 -3.68
C GLY A 228 22.30 -8.03 -4.82
N ASN A 229 23.43 -8.55 -5.33
CA ASN A 229 23.45 -9.55 -6.39
C ASN A 229 22.98 -10.92 -5.87
N SER A 230 21.67 -11.11 -5.78
CA SER A 230 21.01 -12.35 -5.39
C SER A 230 20.24 -12.95 -6.56
N SER A 231 19.47 -14.00 -6.30
CA SER A 231 18.60 -14.65 -7.28
C SER A 231 17.40 -15.28 -6.59
N TYR A 232 16.43 -15.74 -7.40
CA TYR A 232 15.24 -16.47 -6.95
C TYR A 232 15.55 -17.62 -5.97
N TYR A 233 16.64 -18.36 -6.20
CA TYR A 233 17.03 -19.49 -5.35
C TYR A 233 17.91 -19.06 -4.16
N VAL A 234 18.80 -18.07 -4.36
CA VAL A 234 19.72 -17.62 -3.30
C VAL A 234 18.96 -16.88 -2.20
N SER A 235 17.97 -16.07 -2.56
CA SER A 235 17.09 -15.34 -1.62
C SER A 235 16.09 -16.25 -0.89
N GLY A 236 15.88 -17.49 -1.35
CA GLY A 236 14.82 -18.36 -0.85
C GLY A 236 13.42 -18.00 -1.34
N PHE A 237 13.31 -17.14 -2.36
CA PHE A 237 12.04 -16.75 -2.98
C PHE A 237 11.31 -17.93 -3.64
N ASP A 238 12.05 -18.98 -4.03
CA ASP A 238 11.48 -20.24 -4.49
C ASP A 238 10.61 -20.93 -3.44
N LYS A 239 11.12 -21.01 -2.21
CA LYS A 239 10.40 -21.58 -1.07
C LYS A 239 9.25 -20.69 -0.64
N LEU A 240 9.47 -19.36 -0.66
CA LEU A 240 8.41 -18.40 -0.36
C LEU A 240 7.24 -18.53 -1.34
N TYR A 241 7.52 -18.62 -2.63
CA TYR A 241 6.49 -18.82 -3.65
C TYR A 241 5.72 -20.12 -3.44
N GLU A 242 6.43 -21.22 -3.16
CA GLU A 242 5.81 -22.53 -2.94
C GLU A 242 4.89 -22.56 -1.72
N GLN A 243 5.30 -21.91 -0.62
CA GLN A 243 4.50 -21.83 0.62
C GLN A 243 3.18 -21.09 0.42
N PHE A 244 3.21 -19.94 -0.29
CA PHE A 244 2.04 -19.05 -0.33
C PHE A 244 1.12 -19.25 -1.55
N GLN A 245 1.46 -20.14 -2.48
CA GLN A 245 0.64 -20.41 -3.68
C GLN A 245 -0.79 -20.89 -3.36
N ALA A 246 -0.98 -21.54 -2.22
CA ALA A 246 -2.26 -22.12 -1.79
C ALA A 246 -3.16 -21.14 -1.02
N MET A 247 -2.68 -19.93 -0.72
CA MET A 247 -3.44 -18.94 0.05
C MET A 247 -4.78 -18.64 -0.60
N SER A 248 -5.83 -18.50 0.22
CA SER A 248 -7.20 -18.23 -0.25
C SER A 248 -7.54 -16.73 -0.36
N ILE A 249 -6.60 -15.86 0.02
CA ILE A 249 -6.73 -14.40 0.00
C ILE A 249 -5.52 -13.78 -0.72
N PRO A 250 -5.58 -12.51 -1.15
CA PRO A 250 -4.42 -11.82 -1.71
C PRO A 250 -3.22 -11.82 -0.76
N VAL A 251 -2.05 -12.12 -1.32
CA VAL A 251 -0.76 -12.03 -0.64
C VAL A 251 0.09 -10.98 -1.33
N LEU A 252 0.86 -10.18 -0.59
CA LEU A 252 1.76 -9.18 -1.17
C LEU A 252 2.97 -8.89 -0.26
N PHE A 253 4.00 -8.28 -0.83
CA PHE A 253 5.16 -7.83 -0.08
C PHE A 253 4.84 -6.47 0.55
N ALA A 254 4.57 -6.48 1.85
CA ALA A 254 4.19 -5.29 2.61
C ALA A 254 5.41 -4.39 2.88
N GLU A 255 6.61 -4.96 2.87
CA GLU A 255 7.90 -4.27 2.87
C GLU A 255 8.95 -5.12 2.15
N THR A 256 9.91 -4.46 1.50
CA THR A 256 11.09 -5.08 0.89
C THR A 256 12.19 -4.05 0.58
N GLY A 257 13.30 -4.50 0.00
CA GLY A 257 14.42 -3.65 -0.42
C GLY A 257 15.59 -3.64 0.56
N CYS A 258 16.14 -4.82 0.87
CA CYS A 258 17.33 -4.99 1.72
C CYS A 258 18.45 -3.99 1.36
N ASN A 259 18.99 -3.29 2.36
CA ASN A 259 19.99 -2.24 2.16
C ASN A 259 21.42 -2.61 2.61
N THR A 260 21.70 -3.89 2.82
CA THR A 260 23.07 -4.34 3.19
C THR A 260 24.09 -4.13 2.08
N VAL A 261 23.62 -3.98 0.84
CA VAL A 261 24.40 -3.57 -0.34
C VAL A 261 23.75 -2.32 -0.92
N SER A 262 24.52 -1.24 -1.03
CA SER A 262 24.06 0.06 -1.53
C SER A 262 24.97 0.60 -2.65
N PRO A 263 24.43 1.35 -3.63
CA PRO A 263 23.00 1.64 -3.83
C PRO A 263 22.22 0.36 -4.18
N ARG A 264 20.93 0.33 -3.83
CA ARG A 264 20.06 -0.82 -4.10
C ARG A 264 19.67 -0.83 -5.58
N ASP A 265 19.72 -1.99 -6.20
CA ASP A 265 19.34 -2.16 -7.61
C ASP A 265 17.86 -2.52 -7.82
N PHE A 266 17.16 -2.89 -6.74
CA PHE A 266 15.77 -3.34 -6.71
C PHE A 266 15.46 -4.52 -7.66
N SER A 267 16.43 -5.39 -7.88
CA SER A 267 16.26 -6.64 -8.65
C SER A 267 15.26 -7.62 -8.00
N ASP A 268 15.11 -7.55 -6.67
CA ASP A 268 14.06 -8.19 -5.90
C ASP A 268 12.67 -7.72 -6.33
N VAL A 269 12.44 -6.40 -6.34
CA VAL A 269 11.16 -5.79 -6.73
C VAL A 269 10.82 -6.12 -8.19
N GLY A 270 11.82 -6.11 -9.07
CA GLY A 270 11.66 -6.55 -10.46
C GLY A 270 11.22 -8.01 -10.56
N THR A 271 11.72 -8.88 -9.69
CA THR A 271 11.32 -10.29 -9.59
C THR A 271 9.91 -10.45 -9.01
N MET A 272 9.58 -9.70 -7.95
CA MET A 272 8.26 -9.71 -7.29
C MET A 272 7.12 -9.26 -8.22
N LEU A 273 7.39 -8.30 -9.10
CA LEU A 273 6.44 -7.82 -10.12
C LEU A 273 6.54 -8.61 -11.43
N GLY A 274 7.42 -9.62 -11.48
CA GLY A 274 7.66 -10.44 -12.66
C GLY A 274 6.63 -11.55 -12.86
N PRO A 275 6.69 -12.27 -14.00
CA PRO A 275 5.70 -13.27 -14.39
C PRO A 275 5.46 -14.42 -13.40
N VAL A 276 6.50 -14.81 -12.65
CA VAL A 276 6.40 -15.88 -11.64
C VAL A 276 5.56 -15.39 -10.47
N PHE A 277 6.00 -14.31 -9.81
CA PHE A 277 5.35 -13.83 -8.60
C PHE A 277 3.95 -13.27 -8.85
N GLN A 278 3.70 -12.59 -9.97
CA GLN A 278 2.37 -12.02 -10.26
C GLN A 278 1.24 -13.08 -10.34
N ALA A 279 1.58 -14.37 -10.49
CA ALA A 279 0.61 -15.46 -10.47
C ALA A 279 -0.07 -15.62 -9.10
N VAL A 280 0.70 -15.39 -8.02
CA VAL A 280 0.30 -15.61 -6.62
C VAL A 280 0.23 -14.29 -5.84
N PHE A 281 1.20 -13.40 -6.02
CA PHE A 281 1.38 -12.18 -5.24
C PHE A 281 0.82 -10.95 -5.97
N SER A 282 0.33 -10.00 -5.18
CA SER A 282 -0.40 -8.81 -5.65
C SER A 282 0.45 -7.53 -5.64
N GLY A 283 1.77 -7.65 -5.63
CA GLY A 283 2.70 -6.53 -5.72
C GLY A 283 3.62 -6.38 -4.51
N ALA A 284 4.30 -5.24 -4.41
CA ALA A 284 5.33 -4.98 -3.42
C ALA A 284 5.38 -3.51 -2.98
N PHE A 285 5.80 -3.28 -1.74
CA PHE A 285 6.08 -1.96 -1.15
C PHE A 285 7.55 -1.87 -0.74
N VAL A 286 8.26 -0.86 -1.24
CA VAL A 286 9.67 -0.61 -0.89
C VAL A 286 9.79 0.22 0.39
N TYR A 287 10.59 -0.25 1.34
CA TYR A 287 10.99 0.49 2.53
C TYR A 287 12.28 1.28 2.23
N ASP A 288 12.33 2.61 2.31
CA ASP A 288 11.29 3.59 2.67
C ASP A 288 11.42 4.85 1.78
N TRP A 289 10.44 5.76 1.81
CA TRP A 289 10.47 7.03 1.08
C TRP A 289 11.58 7.95 1.60
N ALA A 290 11.47 8.41 2.84
CA ALA A 290 12.35 9.42 3.43
C ALA A 290 13.63 8.78 4.02
N MET A 291 14.79 9.39 3.77
CA MET A 291 16.05 8.94 4.35
C MET A 291 16.12 9.23 5.84
N GLY A 292 16.08 8.15 6.63
CA GLY A 292 16.35 8.17 8.06
C GLY A 292 17.73 7.62 8.42
N THR A 293 17.96 7.48 9.72
CA THR A 293 19.20 6.89 10.27
C THR A 293 19.35 5.40 9.95
N ASN A 294 18.25 4.74 9.59
CA ASN A 294 18.18 3.34 9.14
C ASN A 294 18.78 3.11 7.74
N GLY A 295 19.04 4.17 6.96
CA GLY A 295 19.67 4.07 5.63
C GLY A 295 18.77 3.50 4.53
N TYR A 296 17.44 3.53 4.68
CA TYR A 296 16.50 2.93 3.73
C TYR A 296 15.80 3.91 2.78
N GLY A 297 15.91 5.22 3.01
CA GLY A 297 15.20 6.20 2.20
C GLY A 297 15.64 6.23 0.73
N ILE A 298 14.72 6.58 -0.15
CA ILE A 298 15.01 6.84 -1.57
C ILE A 298 15.05 8.33 -1.91
N VAL A 299 14.56 9.19 -1.01
CA VAL A 299 14.72 10.65 -1.08
C VAL A 299 15.28 11.20 0.22
N ASN A 300 15.94 12.36 0.16
CA ASN A 300 16.51 13.03 1.32
C ASN A 300 15.98 14.46 1.46
N TYR A 301 15.44 14.80 2.64
CA TYR A 301 15.00 16.15 2.96
C TYR A 301 16.15 16.93 3.58
N THR A 302 16.50 18.08 3.00
CA THR A 302 17.68 18.85 3.42
C THR A 302 17.63 19.36 4.85
N ASN A 303 16.44 19.51 5.43
CA ASN A 303 16.26 19.91 6.83
C ASN A 303 16.17 18.73 7.80
N GLY A 304 16.10 17.48 7.31
CA GLY A 304 15.93 16.28 8.13
C GLY A 304 14.53 16.11 8.75
N GLU A 305 13.59 17.02 8.47
CA GLU A 305 12.26 17.06 9.10
C GLU A 305 11.14 16.59 8.15
N GLY A 306 11.47 15.95 7.02
CA GLY A 306 10.47 15.44 6.08
C GLY A 306 9.66 16.53 5.36
N THR A 307 10.13 17.78 5.36
CA THR A 307 9.42 18.92 4.76
C THR A 307 10.24 19.64 3.69
N GLY A 308 9.56 20.19 2.69
CA GLY A 308 10.14 20.83 1.51
C GLY A 308 10.36 19.85 0.34
N PHE A 309 10.97 20.36 -0.73
CA PHE A 309 11.27 19.55 -1.91
C PHE A 309 12.50 18.66 -1.64
N PRO A 310 12.37 17.33 -1.63
CA PRO A 310 13.49 16.46 -1.30
C PRO A 310 14.44 16.28 -2.50
N GLN A 311 15.68 15.92 -2.20
CA GLN A 311 16.64 15.45 -3.19
C GLN A 311 16.42 13.95 -3.44
N THR A 312 16.24 13.54 -4.70
CA THR A 312 16.20 12.12 -5.08
C THR A 312 17.59 11.49 -4.95
N LEU A 313 17.66 10.26 -4.44
CA LEU A 313 18.89 9.48 -4.28
C LEU A 313 19.09 8.47 -5.42
N ASP A 314 20.24 7.77 -5.42
CA ASP A 314 20.53 6.74 -6.43
C ASP A 314 19.48 5.61 -6.44
N ASP A 315 19.02 5.22 -5.25
CA ASP A 315 17.96 4.23 -5.07
C ASP A 315 16.63 4.65 -5.74
N TYR A 316 16.27 5.94 -5.69
CA TYR A 316 15.08 6.44 -6.41
C TYR A 316 15.21 6.21 -7.92
N ASN A 317 16.39 6.44 -8.49
CA ASN A 317 16.62 6.25 -9.92
C ASN A 317 16.63 4.76 -10.32
N ALA A 318 17.19 3.89 -9.46
CA ALA A 318 17.15 2.45 -9.65
C ALA A 318 15.70 1.92 -9.61
N LEU A 319 14.95 2.29 -8.58
CA LEU A 319 13.54 1.88 -8.43
C LEU A 319 12.68 2.40 -9.59
N LYS A 320 12.90 3.64 -10.03
CA LYS A 320 12.22 4.20 -11.22
C LYS A 320 12.45 3.36 -12.46
N THR A 321 13.67 2.86 -12.64
CA THR A 321 14.02 1.98 -13.76
C THR A 321 13.25 0.67 -13.68
N VAL A 322 13.21 0.05 -12.49
CA VAL A 322 12.44 -1.19 -12.24
C VAL A 322 10.94 -0.96 -12.48
N PHE A 323 10.33 0.05 -11.88
CA PHE A 323 8.90 0.33 -12.04
C PHE A 323 8.51 0.72 -13.48
N SER A 324 9.42 1.31 -14.26
CA SER A 324 9.17 1.62 -15.67
C SER A 324 9.14 0.39 -16.58
N THR A 325 9.75 -0.72 -16.16
CA THR A 325 9.88 -1.95 -16.96
C THR A 325 9.00 -3.09 -16.44
N ALA A 326 8.78 -3.17 -15.12
CA ALA A 326 7.87 -4.12 -14.50
C ALA A 326 6.41 -3.78 -14.84
N THR A 327 5.80 -4.51 -15.77
CA THR A 327 4.43 -4.26 -16.26
C THR A 327 3.55 -5.49 -16.06
N PRO A 328 3.22 -5.85 -14.80
CA PRO A 328 2.38 -7.00 -14.54
C PRO A 328 0.99 -6.77 -15.13
N THR A 329 0.49 -7.77 -15.85
CA THR A 329 -0.83 -7.72 -16.53
C THR A 329 -1.85 -8.60 -15.83
N GLY A 330 -1.39 -9.65 -15.14
CA GLY A 330 -2.24 -10.56 -14.39
C GLY A 330 -3.28 -11.30 -15.23
N THR A 331 -4.39 -11.65 -14.59
CA THR A 331 -5.56 -12.30 -15.20
C THR A 331 -6.74 -11.34 -15.13
N ALA A 332 -7.44 -11.07 -16.23
CA ALA A 332 -8.63 -10.24 -16.21
C ALA A 332 -9.74 -10.88 -15.36
N LEU A 333 -10.55 -10.06 -14.69
CA LEU A 333 -11.62 -10.53 -13.81
C LEU A 333 -12.61 -11.46 -14.52
N SER A 334 -12.89 -11.21 -15.80
CA SER A 334 -13.77 -12.04 -16.63
C SER A 334 -13.24 -13.46 -16.86
N ASP A 335 -11.92 -13.63 -16.77
CA ASP A 335 -11.22 -14.89 -17.04
C ASP A 335 -10.78 -15.56 -15.74
N TYR A 336 -10.96 -14.90 -14.60
CA TYR A 336 -10.51 -15.39 -13.30
C TYR A 336 -11.62 -16.16 -12.58
N THR A 337 -11.32 -17.42 -12.29
CA THR A 337 -12.16 -18.27 -11.44
C THR A 337 -11.38 -18.62 -10.16
N PRO A 338 -11.76 -18.06 -8.99
CA PRO A 338 -11.13 -18.41 -7.73
C PRO A 338 -11.22 -19.92 -7.45
N SER A 339 -10.07 -20.56 -7.20
CA SER A 339 -9.99 -21.99 -6.89
C SER A 339 -9.52 -22.30 -5.47
N ASN A 340 -8.75 -21.39 -4.86
CA ASN A 340 -8.16 -21.61 -3.55
C ASN A 340 -9.23 -21.52 -2.47
N THR A 341 -9.23 -22.49 -1.56
CA THR A 341 -10.19 -22.58 -0.46
C THR A 341 -9.52 -22.20 0.84
N GLN A 342 -10.33 -21.67 1.77
CA GLN A 342 -9.89 -21.37 3.12
C GLN A 342 -9.10 -22.54 3.74
N PRO A 343 -7.94 -22.29 4.39
CA PRO A 343 -7.17 -23.36 5.02
C PRO A 343 -7.85 -23.88 6.29
N ALA A 344 -7.49 -25.09 6.68
CA ALA A 344 -7.77 -25.58 8.02
C ALA A 344 -6.92 -24.80 9.04
N CYS A 345 -7.44 -24.59 10.25
CA CYS A 345 -6.62 -23.98 11.29
C CYS A 345 -5.45 -24.90 11.66
N PRO A 346 -4.24 -24.35 11.91
CA PRO A 346 -3.09 -25.15 12.29
C PRO A 346 -3.33 -26.07 13.49
N ALA A 347 -2.76 -27.26 13.43
CA ALA A 347 -2.62 -28.12 14.60
C ALA A 347 -1.56 -27.53 15.54
N THR A 348 -1.72 -27.75 16.84
CA THR A 348 -0.72 -27.29 17.82
C THR A 348 0.50 -28.18 17.84
N ASP A 349 1.69 -27.60 17.94
CA ASP A 349 2.97 -28.29 18.10
C ASP A 349 3.94 -27.50 19.01
N THR A 350 5.25 -27.72 18.86
CA THR A 350 6.28 -27.02 19.65
C THR A 350 6.46 -25.56 19.28
N VAL A 351 6.07 -25.15 18.07
CA VAL A 351 6.17 -23.77 17.57
C VAL A 351 4.83 -23.05 17.69
N TRP A 352 3.74 -23.71 17.30
CA TRP A 352 2.40 -23.16 17.28
C TRP A 352 1.56 -23.70 18.44
N SER A 353 1.36 -22.89 19.49
CA SER A 353 0.65 -23.31 20.71
C SER A 353 -0.86 -23.03 20.69
N VAL A 354 -1.36 -22.31 19.68
CA VAL A 354 -2.76 -21.84 19.62
C VAL A 354 -3.66 -22.81 18.87
N ARG A 355 -4.71 -23.29 19.54
CA ARG A 355 -5.71 -24.15 18.90
C ARG A 355 -6.60 -23.35 17.96
N GLY A 356 -6.97 -23.92 16.80
CA GLY A 356 -7.99 -23.32 15.92
C GLY A 356 -9.35 -23.06 16.57
N THR A 357 -9.66 -23.75 17.67
CA THR A 357 -10.87 -23.56 18.49
C THR A 357 -10.64 -22.61 19.68
N ALA A 358 -9.53 -21.89 19.73
CA ALA A 358 -9.27 -20.92 20.79
C ALA A 358 -10.40 -19.89 20.84
N VAL A 359 -10.89 -19.62 22.05
CA VAL A 359 -11.89 -18.58 22.27
C VAL A 359 -11.23 -17.25 22.00
N LEU A 360 -11.77 -16.49 21.04
CA LEU A 360 -11.28 -15.15 20.75
C LEU A 360 -11.67 -14.21 21.89
N PRO A 361 -10.76 -13.33 22.36
CA PRO A 361 -11.08 -12.30 23.34
C PRO A 361 -12.33 -11.48 22.97
N THR A 362 -13.04 -11.00 23.99
CA THR A 362 -14.19 -10.10 23.85
C THR A 362 -14.02 -8.92 24.78
N ILE A 363 -14.35 -7.72 24.32
CA ILE A 363 -14.39 -6.53 25.18
C ILE A 363 -15.70 -6.56 25.98
N ALA A 364 -15.59 -6.57 27.31
CA ALA A 364 -16.77 -6.60 28.18
C ALA A 364 -17.68 -5.39 27.91
N ASN A 365 -18.98 -5.66 27.77
CA ASN A 365 -20.02 -4.66 27.50
C ASN A 365 -19.85 -3.86 26.19
N LEU A 366 -19.04 -4.34 25.24
CA LEU A 366 -18.97 -3.72 23.92
C LEU A 366 -20.24 -4.05 23.13
N GLU A 367 -21.06 -3.03 22.88
CA GLU A 367 -22.11 -3.07 21.87
C GLU A 367 -21.65 -2.25 20.65
N VAL A 368 -21.16 -2.93 19.62
CA VAL A 368 -20.57 -2.30 18.42
C VAL A 368 -21.49 -1.23 17.81
N SER A 369 -22.80 -1.44 17.84
CA SER A 369 -23.80 -0.49 17.34
C SER A 369 -23.93 0.80 18.15
N THR A 370 -23.59 0.80 19.45
CA THR A 370 -23.78 1.94 20.36
C THR A 370 -22.53 2.80 20.56
N VAL A 371 -21.37 2.33 20.09
CA VAL A 371 -20.14 3.13 20.03
C VAL A 371 -20.47 4.44 19.31
N ALA A 372 -20.00 5.58 19.80
CA ALA A 372 -20.23 6.85 19.12
C ALA A 372 -19.31 6.97 17.90
N ARG A 373 -19.83 7.44 16.77
CA ARG A 373 -18.99 7.79 15.62
C ARG A 373 -18.18 9.03 15.97
N VAL A 374 -16.87 9.02 15.69
CA VAL A 374 -16.07 10.25 15.74
C VAL A 374 -16.35 11.05 14.47
N THR A 375 -17.14 12.10 14.58
CA THR A 375 -17.51 12.96 13.43
C THR A 375 -16.88 14.35 13.47
N THR A 376 -16.21 14.70 14.57
CA THR A 376 -15.61 16.01 14.76
C THR A 376 -14.09 15.89 14.68
N TYR A 377 -13.52 16.43 13.60
CA TYR A 377 -12.08 16.55 13.44
C TYR A 377 -11.59 17.84 14.10
N THR A 378 -10.51 17.76 14.87
CA THR A 378 -9.83 18.95 15.40
C THR A 378 -9.02 19.61 14.28
N SER A 379 -9.60 20.57 13.57
CA SER A 379 -8.81 21.38 12.64
C SER A 379 -7.75 22.16 13.42
N PRO A 380 -6.46 22.14 13.02
CA PRO A 380 -5.44 22.99 13.63
C PRO A 380 -5.65 24.50 13.36
N LEU A 381 -6.74 24.89 12.69
CA LEU A 381 -7.06 26.29 12.39
C LEU A 381 -8.36 26.76 13.05
N ALA A 382 -8.43 26.75 14.38
CA ALA A 382 -9.44 27.52 15.12
C ALA A 382 -9.02 27.80 16.58
N THR A 383 -7.98 28.62 16.77
CA THR A 383 -7.79 29.29 18.07
C THR A 383 -8.35 30.72 18.00
N SER A 384 -9.27 30.98 18.92
CA SER A 384 -9.79 32.28 19.38
C SER A 384 -10.81 33.01 18.50
N SER A 385 -12.10 32.79 18.79
CA SER A 385 -12.94 33.81 19.43
C SER A 385 -14.41 33.39 19.42
N ALA A 386 -14.94 33.03 20.59
CA ALA A 386 -16.26 33.40 21.08
C ALA A 386 -16.58 32.52 22.29
N GLY A 387 -16.55 33.15 23.47
CA GLY A 387 -17.33 32.66 24.59
C GLY A 387 -18.83 32.84 24.34
N SER A 388 -19.58 32.33 25.32
CA SER A 388 -21.04 32.41 25.49
C SER A 388 -21.82 31.25 24.84
N ALA A 389 -22.74 30.56 25.51
CA ALA A 389 -23.32 30.76 26.84
C ALA A 389 -23.90 29.44 27.37
N VAL A 390 -23.69 29.20 28.66
CA VAL A 390 -24.50 28.28 29.46
C VAL A 390 -25.79 29.02 29.85
N THR A 391 -26.93 28.58 29.36
CA THR A 391 -28.24 29.02 29.85
C THR A 391 -28.62 28.16 31.05
N VAL A 392 -28.59 28.74 32.25
CA VAL A 392 -29.32 28.23 33.42
C VAL A 392 -30.20 29.34 33.97
N ALA A 393 -31.46 28.97 34.22
CA ALA A 393 -32.58 29.81 34.60
C ALA A 393 -32.42 30.47 35.98
N SER A 394 -33.12 31.60 36.13
CA SER A 394 -33.10 32.58 37.21
C SER A 394 -33.60 32.11 38.58
N ALA A 395 -33.04 32.71 39.65
CA ALA A 395 -33.78 33.11 40.85
C ALA A 395 -33.06 34.24 41.64
N VAL A 396 -33.75 35.39 41.78
CA VAL A 396 -33.99 36.20 43.01
C VAL A 396 -32.79 36.68 43.86
N ASP A 397 -32.40 37.98 43.81
CA ASP A 397 -32.90 39.10 44.66
C ASP A 397 -31.87 40.26 44.86
N THR A 398 -32.41 41.47 44.97
CA THR A 398 -31.96 42.73 45.62
C THR A 398 -30.48 43.13 45.78
N GLY A 399 -30.17 44.38 45.41
CA GLY A 399 -29.08 45.15 46.02
C GLY A 399 -28.66 46.43 45.28
N SER A 400 -29.09 47.59 45.78
CA SER A 400 -28.94 48.96 45.25
C SER A 400 -27.52 49.54 45.06
N THR A 401 -27.50 50.68 44.34
CA THR A 401 -26.65 51.91 44.49
C THR A 401 -25.19 51.82 43.99
N THR A 402 -24.57 52.77 43.28
CA THR A 402 -24.72 54.24 43.08
C THR A 402 -24.07 54.70 41.75
N THR A 403 -24.54 55.84 41.22
CA THR A 403 -24.11 56.59 40.01
C THR A 403 -22.87 57.51 40.24
N PRO A 404 -22.54 58.50 39.36
CA PRO A 404 -21.36 58.61 38.44
C PRO A 404 -20.44 59.81 38.88
N PRO A 405 -19.58 60.55 38.08
CA PRO A 405 -19.80 61.22 36.76
C PRO A 405 -18.60 61.09 35.75
N ALA A 406 -18.79 61.16 34.43
CA ALA A 406 -18.88 62.31 33.51
C ALA A 406 -17.60 63.19 33.32
N THR A 407 -17.08 63.23 32.09
CA THR A 407 -16.73 64.42 31.24
C THR A 407 -15.96 63.91 30.00
N SER A 408 -16.51 63.91 28.78
CA SER A 408 -16.73 65.03 27.84
C SER A 408 -15.48 65.45 27.06
N ASN A 409 -15.39 65.05 25.78
CA ASN A 409 -15.42 65.94 24.59
C ASN A 409 -14.86 65.22 23.34
N THR A 410 -15.68 64.96 22.30
CA THR A 410 -15.80 65.71 21.02
C THR A 410 -14.56 65.52 20.12
N VAL A 411 -14.59 65.17 18.83
CA VAL A 411 -15.47 65.59 17.72
C VAL A 411 -15.33 64.61 16.51
N LEU A 412 -16.49 64.29 15.90
CA LEU A 412 -16.84 63.93 14.49
C LEU A 412 -15.84 63.29 13.51
N SER A 413 -16.20 62.12 12.91
CA SER A 413 -16.93 61.91 11.61
C SER A 413 -16.01 62.08 10.37
N THR A 414 -16.00 61.27 9.32
CA THR A 414 -17.08 60.53 8.64
C THR A 414 -16.47 59.46 7.71
N SER A 415 -17.19 58.35 7.56
CA SER A 415 -17.19 57.27 6.54
C SER A 415 -16.32 57.38 5.27
N LEU A 416 -15.82 56.22 4.79
CA LEU A 416 -15.97 55.78 3.38
C LEU A 416 -15.75 54.25 3.21
N GLN A 417 -16.84 53.62 2.76
CA GLN A 417 -17.00 52.49 1.82
C GLN A 417 -16.02 51.29 1.78
N THR A 418 -16.66 50.12 1.93
CA THR A 418 -16.35 48.79 1.39
C THR A 418 -15.98 48.80 -0.10
N GLN A 419 -14.90 48.09 -0.49
CA GLN A 419 -14.80 47.44 -1.81
C GLN A 419 -13.97 46.15 -1.75
N ASP A 420 -14.52 45.13 -2.42
CA ASP A 420 -13.93 43.86 -2.82
C ASP A 420 -12.56 44.02 -3.50
N ALA A 421 -11.64 43.12 -3.21
CA ALA A 421 -10.43 42.91 -4.00
C ALA A 421 -10.57 41.62 -4.82
N GLN A 422 -11.09 41.76 -6.04
CA GLN A 422 -10.85 40.78 -7.11
C GLN A 422 -9.44 41.01 -7.68
N SER A 423 -8.64 39.95 -7.74
CA SER A 423 -7.30 39.93 -8.31
C SER A 423 -7.34 40.02 -9.85
N LEU A 424 -6.90 41.16 -10.38
CA LEU A 424 -6.73 41.39 -11.82
C LEU A 424 -5.33 40.95 -12.28
N LEU A 425 -5.28 39.94 -13.15
CA LEU A 425 -4.09 39.58 -13.92
C LEU A 425 -3.75 40.68 -14.95
N SER A 426 -2.46 40.99 -15.08
CA SER A 426 -1.93 41.98 -16.02
C SER A 426 -2.28 41.65 -17.47
N THR A 427 -2.70 42.65 -18.23
CA THR A 427 -3.07 42.63 -19.67
C THR A 427 -2.01 41.97 -20.58
N GLY A 428 -0.76 41.82 -20.13
CA GLY A 428 0.30 41.07 -20.83
C GLY A 428 0.19 39.54 -20.76
N ALA A 429 -0.48 38.97 -19.75
CA ALA A 429 -0.63 37.52 -19.58
C ALA A 429 -1.71 36.91 -20.51
N ILE A 430 -2.69 37.72 -20.91
CA ILE A 430 -3.83 37.29 -21.75
C ILE A 430 -3.40 37.07 -23.21
N ALA A 431 -2.40 37.83 -23.70
CA ALA A 431 -1.91 37.70 -25.07
C ALA A 431 -1.00 36.46 -25.30
N GLY A 432 -0.28 36.00 -24.27
CA GLY A 432 0.59 34.82 -24.35
C GLY A 432 -0.17 33.49 -24.37
N ILE A 433 -1.27 33.41 -23.62
CA ILE A 433 -2.10 32.19 -23.50
C ILE A 433 -2.89 31.92 -24.79
N ALA A 434 -3.34 32.98 -25.48
CA ALA A 434 -4.12 32.84 -26.71
C ALA A 434 -3.30 32.29 -27.89
N VAL A 435 -2.01 32.60 -27.99
CA VAL A 435 -1.15 32.15 -29.10
C VAL A 435 -0.58 30.75 -28.82
N GLY A 436 -0.25 30.42 -27.56
CA GLY A 436 0.23 29.09 -27.17
C GLY A 436 -0.83 28.00 -27.31
N GLY A 437 -2.09 28.30 -26.94
CA GLY A 437 -3.18 27.33 -27.02
C GLY A 437 -3.54 26.88 -28.44
N VAL A 438 -3.42 27.78 -29.43
CA VAL A 438 -3.71 27.45 -30.83
C VAL A 438 -2.65 26.52 -31.43
N VAL A 439 -1.37 26.73 -31.10
CA VAL A 439 -0.28 25.89 -31.62
C VAL A 439 -0.33 24.48 -31.01
N VAL A 440 -0.60 24.37 -29.70
CA VAL A 440 -0.75 23.08 -29.02
C VAL A 440 -2.01 22.35 -29.51
N GLY A 441 -3.12 23.07 -29.71
CA GLY A 441 -4.36 22.50 -30.24
C GLY A 441 -4.20 21.93 -31.65
N VAL A 442 -3.53 22.65 -32.56
CA VAL A 442 -3.27 22.16 -33.92
C VAL A 442 -2.34 20.94 -33.91
N ALA A 443 -1.30 20.93 -33.06
CA ALA A 443 -0.40 19.79 -32.93
C ALA A 443 -1.11 18.53 -32.39
N ALA A 444 -2.01 18.69 -31.42
CA ALA A 444 -2.81 17.59 -30.87
C ALA A 444 -3.76 17.00 -31.91
N VAL A 445 -4.45 17.83 -32.69
CA VAL A 445 -5.36 17.37 -33.76
C VAL A 445 -4.60 16.64 -34.87
N LEU A 446 -3.43 17.15 -35.28
CA LEU A 446 -2.58 16.47 -36.26
C LEU A 446 -2.02 15.15 -35.71
N GLY A 447 -1.68 15.08 -34.42
CA GLY A 447 -1.26 13.85 -33.74
C GLY A 447 -2.36 12.77 -33.70
N ILE A 448 -3.60 13.16 -33.39
CA ILE A 448 -4.76 12.27 -33.41
C ILE A 448 -5.03 11.77 -34.83
N PHE A 449 -4.97 12.65 -35.83
CA PHE A 449 -5.18 12.28 -37.23
C PHE A 449 -4.09 11.31 -37.72
N TYR A 450 -2.84 11.55 -37.35
CA TYR A 450 -1.71 10.66 -37.63
C TYR A 450 -1.88 9.30 -36.95
N PHE A 451 -2.33 9.26 -35.70
CA PHE A 451 -2.57 8.01 -34.96
C PHE A 451 -3.70 7.17 -35.58
N ILE A 452 -4.83 7.80 -35.92
CA ILE A 452 -5.96 7.13 -36.60
C ILE A 452 -5.51 6.61 -37.97
N TRP A 453 -4.77 7.41 -38.75
CA TRP A 453 -4.22 6.99 -40.04
C TRP A 453 -3.26 5.80 -39.90
N ARG A 454 -2.37 5.82 -38.89
CA ARG A 454 -1.44 4.71 -38.60
C ARG A 454 -2.19 3.43 -38.19
N ARG A 455 -3.26 3.55 -37.41
CA ARG A 455 -4.10 2.42 -36.99
C ARG A 455 -4.87 1.81 -38.16
N ARG A 456 -5.43 2.63 -39.05
CA ARG A 456 -6.08 2.17 -40.31
C ARG A 456 -5.08 1.49 -41.25
N LYS A 457 -3.86 2.01 -41.37
CA LYS A 457 -2.80 1.41 -42.20
C LYS A 457 -2.34 0.04 -41.66
N ARG A 458 -2.29 -0.13 -40.33
CA ARG A 458 -2.01 -1.43 -39.68
C ARG A 458 -3.15 -2.42 -39.88
N ALA A 459 -4.41 -1.98 -39.77
CA ALA A 459 -5.57 -2.83 -40.03
C ALA A 459 -5.64 -3.29 -41.50
N ALA A 460 -5.34 -2.40 -42.46
CA ALA A 460 -5.27 -2.74 -43.88
C ALA A 460 -4.13 -3.73 -44.19
N ARG A 461 -2.98 -3.64 -43.48
CA ARG A 461 -1.89 -4.63 -43.60
C ARG A 461 -2.29 -6.00 -43.06
N LYS A 462 -2.97 -6.06 -41.91
CA LYS A 462 -3.49 -7.33 -41.36
C LYS A 462 -4.55 -7.97 -42.27
N ALA A 463 -5.41 -7.16 -42.91
CA ALA A 463 -6.38 -7.64 -43.89
C ALA A 463 -5.70 -8.19 -45.16
N ALA A 464 -4.66 -7.51 -45.66
CA ALA A 464 -3.90 -7.96 -46.82
C ALA A 464 -3.03 -9.23 -46.56
N GLU A 465 -2.61 -9.46 -45.31
CA GLU A 465 -1.96 -10.71 -44.91
C GLU A 465 -2.95 -11.88 -44.79
N SER A 466 -4.17 -11.63 -44.31
CA SER A 466 -5.24 -12.63 -44.25
C SER A 466 -5.70 -13.11 -45.63
N GLU A 467 -5.64 -12.25 -46.65
CA GLU A 467 -6.04 -12.59 -48.03
C GLU A 467 -4.95 -13.38 -48.78
N LYS A 468 -3.67 -13.26 -48.39
CA LYS A 468 -2.55 -14.00 -48.99
C LYS A 468 -2.43 -15.45 -48.52
N VAL A 469 -3.02 -15.81 -47.37
CA VAL A 469 -3.02 -17.19 -46.85
C VAL A 469 -4.15 -18.03 -47.46
N SER A 470 -5.19 -17.41 -48.01
CA SER A 470 -6.35 -18.14 -48.57
C SER A 470 -6.22 -18.55 -50.05
N SER A 471 -5.21 -18.10 -50.80
CA SER A 471 -5.08 -18.40 -52.26
C SER A 471 -3.99 -19.40 -52.65
N LYS A 472 -3.30 -20.03 -51.69
CA LYS A 472 -2.37 -21.14 -51.96
C LYS A 472 -2.92 -22.45 -51.42
N GLY A 473 -3.87 -23.03 -52.14
CA GLY A 473 -4.45 -24.33 -51.78
C GLY A 473 -5.40 -24.89 -52.83
N SER A 474 -5.01 -24.93 -54.10
CA SER A 474 -5.66 -25.78 -55.11
C SER A 474 -4.83 -25.84 -56.39
N SER A 475 -4.08 -26.92 -56.59
CA SER A 475 -3.88 -27.49 -57.92
C SER A 475 -3.57 -28.99 -57.81
N SER A 476 -4.22 -29.70 -58.72
CA SER A 476 -4.39 -31.13 -58.91
C SER A 476 -3.17 -31.84 -59.52
N GLU A 477 -3.08 -33.14 -59.26
CA GLU A 477 -2.71 -34.27 -60.16
C GLU A 477 -2.40 -35.46 -59.21
N GLY A 478 -2.83 -36.71 -59.36
CA GLY A 478 -3.38 -37.46 -60.47
C GLY A 478 -2.72 -38.85 -60.48
N GLY A 479 -3.48 -39.93 -60.21
CA GLY A 479 -3.20 -41.25 -60.78
C GLY A 479 -2.81 -42.42 -59.86
N ALA A 480 -3.63 -43.49 -59.99
CA ALA A 480 -3.32 -44.94 -59.97
C ALA A 480 -3.05 -45.63 -58.61
N LEU A 481 -3.42 -46.90 -58.35
CA LEU A 481 -4.31 -47.94 -58.90
C LEU A 481 -4.24 -49.12 -57.88
N MET A 482 -5.22 -50.05 -57.94
CA MET A 482 -5.34 -51.35 -57.23
C MET A 482 -5.73 -51.26 -55.73
N GLY A 483 -6.70 -51.99 -55.18
CA GLY A 483 -7.49 -53.13 -55.64
C GLY A 483 -7.74 -54.03 -54.43
N GLY A 484 -8.99 -54.45 -54.17
CA GLY A 484 -9.31 -55.46 -53.15
C GLY A 484 -10.54 -55.14 -52.30
N ASP A 485 -11.60 -55.89 -52.56
CA ASP A 485 -12.93 -55.88 -51.94
C ASP A 485 -12.97 -56.90 -50.75
N PRO A 486 -14.11 -57.21 -50.10
CA PRO A 486 -14.52 -56.69 -48.78
C PRO A 486 -14.67 -57.80 -47.71
N ASP A 487 -14.82 -57.45 -46.42
CA ASP A 487 -15.80 -58.16 -45.57
C ASP A 487 -16.14 -57.50 -44.21
N GLU A 488 -17.43 -57.64 -43.90
CA GLU A 488 -18.16 -57.77 -42.62
C GLU A 488 -17.81 -57.04 -41.31
N GLY A 489 -18.87 -56.57 -40.63
CA GLY A 489 -19.02 -56.81 -39.19
C GLY A 489 -19.48 -55.64 -38.33
N VAL A 490 -20.80 -55.49 -38.19
CA VAL A 490 -21.46 -54.67 -37.15
C VAL A 490 -21.38 -55.38 -35.80
N GLN A 491 -20.96 -54.69 -34.72
CA GLN A 491 -21.62 -54.83 -33.41
C GLN A 491 -21.25 -53.72 -32.40
N MET A 492 -22.31 -53.10 -31.85
CA MET A 492 -22.28 -52.20 -30.70
C MET A 492 -22.00 -52.96 -29.39
N GLY A 493 -21.19 -52.35 -28.52
CA GLY A 493 -20.93 -52.81 -27.15
C GLY A 493 -20.54 -51.67 -26.21
N ARG A 494 -21.56 -50.95 -25.73
CA ARG A 494 -21.73 -50.28 -24.42
C ARG A 494 -20.50 -49.89 -23.55
N ALA A 495 -20.33 -48.57 -23.42
CA ALA A 495 -20.00 -47.73 -22.26
C ALA A 495 -19.25 -48.31 -21.03
N GLU A 496 -18.08 -47.74 -20.76
CA GLU A 496 -17.59 -47.42 -19.40
C GLU A 496 -17.11 -45.95 -19.35
N LEU A 497 -17.42 -45.27 -18.24
CA LEU A 497 -17.13 -43.87 -17.94
C LEU A 497 -15.63 -43.65 -17.62
N PRO A 498 -15.02 -42.52 -18.02
CA PRO A 498 -13.61 -42.26 -17.71
C PRO A 498 -13.42 -41.67 -16.31
N ALA A 499 -12.42 -42.20 -15.62
CA ALA A 499 -11.88 -41.67 -14.38
C ALA A 499 -11.17 -40.32 -14.62
N MET A 500 -11.57 -39.36 -13.79
CA MET A 500 -10.86 -38.18 -13.27
C MET A 500 -9.48 -37.86 -13.88
N SER A 501 -9.44 -36.77 -14.64
CA SER A 501 -8.21 -36.12 -15.12
C SER A 501 -7.42 -35.52 -13.96
N ALA A 502 -6.14 -35.90 -13.89
CA ALA A 502 -5.13 -35.26 -13.06
C ALA A 502 -4.96 -33.79 -13.44
N ALA A 503 -4.66 -32.96 -12.42
CA ALA A 503 -4.33 -31.55 -12.56
C ALA A 503 -3.06 -31.38 -13.40
N SER A 504 -3.08 -30.42 -14.32
CA SER A 504 -1.98 -30.06 -15.20
C SER A 504 -0.87 -29.35 -14.41
N VAL A 505 0.23 -30.05 -14.17
CA VAL A 505 1.52 -29.46 -13.78
C VAL A 505 2.08 -28.72 -14.98
N VAL A 506 2.31 -27.41 -14.86
CA VAL A 506 2.96 -26.60 -15.89
C VAL A 506 4.46 -26.95 -15.94
N PRO A 507 5.07 -27.22 -17.12
CA PRO A 507 6.49 -27.58 -17.19
C PRO A 507 7.41 -26.40 -16.87
N ARG A 508 8.48 -26.71 -16.12
CA ARG A 508 9.63 -25.85 -15.82
C ARG A 508 10.25 -25.34 -17.13
N GLN A 509 10.11 -24.04 -17.42
CA GLN A 509 10.76 -23.41 -18.56
C GLN A 509 12.09 -22.81 -18.08
N GLU A 510 13.22 -23.37 -18.55
CA GLU A 510 14.55 -22.79 -18.37
C GLU A 510 14.60 -21.44 -19.11
N LEU A 511 14.90 -20.35 -18.39
CA LEU A 511 15.22 -19.08 -19.01
C LEU A 511 16.59 -19.17 -19.69
N ALA A 512 16.65 -18.84 -20.97
CA ALA A 512 17.87 -18.80 -21.75
C ALA A 512 18.81 -17.69 -21.22
N ALA A 513 20.01 -18.09 -20.81
CA ALA A 513 21.11 -17.17 -20.54
C ALA A 513 21.52 -16.46 -21.85
N SER A 514 21.50 -15.13 -21.85
CA SER A 514 22.08 -14.33 -22.92
C SER A 514 23.60 -14.42 -22.86
N ASN A 515 24.19 -15.10 -23.83
CA ASN A 515 25.60 -14.97 -24.17
C ASN A 515 25.90 -13.54 -24.61
N ASP A 516 26.76 -12.84 -23.88
CA ASP A 516 27.69 -11.88 -24.48
C ASP A 516 29.09 -12.13 -23.91
N GLY A 517 30.03 -12.28 -24.83
CA GLY A 517 31.30 -12.97 -24.61
C GLY A 517 32.36 -12.14 -23.91
N HIS A 518 33.05 -12.78 -22.98
CA HIS A 518 34.47 -12.57 -22.76
C HIS A 518 35.15 -13.90 -22.44
N GLU A 519 35.95 -14.40 -23.39
CA GLU A 519 36.91 -15.47 -23.18
C GLU A 519 38.00 -15.02 -22.21
N GLY A 520 38.37 -15.87 -21.24
CA GLY A 520 39.55 -15.60 -20.41
C GLY A 520 39.76 -16.51 -19.19
N TYR A 521 40.20 -17.74 -19.44
CA TYR A 521 41.21 -18.50 -18.67
C TYR A 521 41.02 -18.87 -17.17
N TYR A 522 41.48 -20.10 -16.86
CA TYR A 522 41.45 -20.90 -15.62
C TYR A 522 40.11 -21.60 -15.33
N GLY A 523 40.00 -22.93 -15.38
CA GLY A 523 40.99 -23.98 -15.13
C GLY A 523 40.66 -24.64 -13.79
N ALA A 524 40.30 -25.91 -13.84
CA ALA A 524 39.79 -26.73 -12.74
C ALA A 524 40.58 -26.60 -11.42
N ASP A 525 39.91 -26.10 -10.38
CA ASP A 525 40.20 -26.41 -8.97
C ASP A 525 39.04 -25.97 -8.07
N ALA A 526 37.90 -26.66 -8.16
CA ALA A 526 36.75 -26.46 -7.27
C ALA A 526 36.24 -27.78 -6.66
N ARG A 527 37.17 -28.72 -6.36
CA ARG A 527 36.86 -29.96 -5.62
C ARG A 527 37.78 -30.25 -4.44
N GLN A 528 38.56 -29.27 -3.97
CA GLN A 528 39.47 -29.48 -2.83
C GLN A 528 39.51 -28.34 -1.80
N ALA A 529 38.43 -27.57 -1.66
CA ALA A 529 38.25 -26.60 -0.57
C ALA A 529 37.19 -27.02 0.48
N MET A 530 36.69 -28.26 0.44
CA MET A 530 35.64 -28.75 1.38
C MET A 530 36.16 -29.50 2.61
N LYS A 531 37.44 -29.34 2.98
CA LYS A 531 37.98 -29.89 4.23
C LYS A 531 38.98 -28.92 4.85
N ARG A 532 38.47 -27.86 5.48
CA ARG A 532 39.02 -27.15 6.65
C ARG A 532 38.26 -25.84 6.82
N GLN A 533 37.19 -25.87 7.60
CA GLN A 533 36.76 -24.77 8.45
C GLN A 533 35.78 -25.33 9.47
N GLY A 534 36.12 -25.14 10.75
CA GLY A 534 35.26 -25.44 11.90
C GLY A 534 34.15 -24.39 12.04
N PRO A 535 33.36 -24.44 13.13
CA PRO A 535 32.04 -23.83 13.21
C PRO A 535 32.14 -22.31 13.09
N VAL A 536 31.40 -21.75 12.14
CA VAL A 536 31.22 -20.30 12.03
C VAL A 536 30.10 -19.93 12.98
N HIS A 537 30.41 -18.97 13.85
CA HIS A 537 29.51 -18.37 14.81
C HIS A 537 28.26 -17.79 14.13
N GLU A 538 27.14 -18.06 14.79
CA GLU A 538 25.84 -17.41 14.67
C GLU A 538 26.01 -15.88 14.56
N ALA A 539 25.50 -15.30 13.48
CA ALA A 539 25.43 -13.86 13.29
C ALA A 539 24.07 -13.40 13.82
N GLU A 540 23.99 -13.21 15.13
CA GLU A 540 23.02 -12.29 15.74
C GLU A 540 23.48 -10.87 15.43
N ASP A 541 22.76 -10.17 14.55
CA ASP A 541 22.48 -8.72 14.60
C ASP A 541 21.91 -8.27 13.24
N ALA A 542 20.63 -8.52 13.04
CA ALA A 542 19.77 -7.60 12.31
C ALA A 542 18.86 -6.99 13.38
N GLN A 543 19.09 -5.73 13.74
CA GLN A 543 18.22 -5.01 14.65
C GLN A 543 16.84 -4.88 14.02
N VAL A 544 15.93 -5.75 14.43
CA VAL A 544 14.49 -5.52 14.35
C VAL A 544 14.25 -4.26 15.16
N LEU A 545 13.68 -3.23 14.54
CA LEU A 545 13.21 -2.04 15.25
C LEU A 545 12.01 -2.47 16.10
N GLU A 546 12.31 -2.90 17.32
CA GLU A 546 11.31 -3.22 18.34
C GLU A 546 10.58 -1.94 18.74
N MET A 547 9.26 -1.91 18.50
CA MET A 547 8.37 -0.94 19.11
C MET A 547 8.06 -1.39 20.53
N ASP A 548 8.95 -1.07 21.46
CA ASP A 548 8.71 -1.27 22.89
C ASP A 548 7.70 -0.25 23.41
N GLY A 549 6.58 -0.76 23.93
CA GLY A 549 5.51 0.03 24.54
C GLY A 549 6.00 0.82 25.75
N VAL A 550 5.80 2.13 25.71
CA VAL A 550 6.01 3.03 26.84
C VAL A 550 4.94 2.74 27.91
N ARG A 551 5.36 2.23 29.07
CA ARG A 551 4.49 2.13 30.26
C ARG A 551 4.20 3.53 30.82
N PRO A 552 2.97 3.83 31.29
CA PRO A 552 2.68 5.10 31.93
C PRO A 552 3.33 5.15 33.33
N ALA A 553 4.11 6.19 33.59
CA ALA A 553 4.61 6.50 34.93
C ALA A 553 3.44 6.99 35.80
N GLY A 554 3.16 6.26 36.87
CA GLY A 554 2.23 6.66 37.91
C GLY A 554 2.72 7.92 38.64
N GLU A 555 1.77 8.81 38.89
CA GLU A 555 1.87 9.95 39.78
C GLU A 555 2.18 9.49 41.22
N ILE A 556 3.11 10.17 41.91
CA ILE A 556 3.03 10.60 43.33
C ILE A 556 4.26 11.46 43.70
N ASP A 557 3.94 12.61 44.28
CA ASP A 557 4.66 13.54 45.16
C ASP A 557 5.82 14.43 44.65
N GLY A 558 5.55 15.73 44.73
CA GLY A 558 6.48 16.80 44.40
C GLY A 558 7.48 17.11 45.51
N ARG A 559 8.71 17.41 45.08
CA ARG A 559 9.57 18.52 45.51
C ARG A 559 10.89 18.50 44.70
N PRO A 560 11.47 19.66 44.36
CA PRO A 560 12.65 19.72 43.52
C PRO A 560 13.93 19.53 44.36
N ILE A 561 14.85 18.70 43.88
CA ILE A 561 16.24 18.69 44.37
C ILE A 561 17.16 19.06 43.19
N VAL A 562 17.70 20.25 43.30
CA VAL A 562 18.82 20.79 42.52
C VAL A 562 20.07 20.00 42.89
N HIS A 563 20.89 19.56 41.92
CA HIS A 563 22.33 19.53 42.16
C HIS A 563 23.17 19.75 40.89
N GLU A 564 24.12 20.65 41.09
CA GLU A 564 25.14 21.21 40.21
C GLU A 564 26.00 20.22 39.41
N LEU A 565 26.38 20.72 38.23
CA LEU A 565 27.56 20.35 37.47
C LEU A 565 28.84 20.48 38.30
N HIS A 566 29.68 19.44 38.32
CA HIS A 566 31.12 19.66 38.41
C HIS A 566 31.95 18.63 37.64
N ALA A 567 33.07 19.15 37.13
CA ALA A 567 33.96 18.59 36.15
C ALA A 567 34.95 17.58 36.74
N GLY A 568 35.59 16.84 35.84
CA GLY A 568 36.30 15.60 36.15
C GLY A 568 37.63 15.75 36.89
N GLN A 569 38.17 14.60 37.31
CA GLN A 569 39.60 14.35 37.26
C GLN A 569 39.91 12.85 37.35
N ARG A 570 40.86 12.43 36.51
CA ARG A 570 41.47 11.10 36.45
C ARG A 570 42.12 10.72 37.77
N HIS A 571 42.06 9.44 38.15
CA HIS A 571 43.26 8.73 38.63
C HIS A 571 43.14 7.21 38.51
N SER A 572 44.25 6.61 38.10
CA SER A 572 44.48 5.17 37.92
C SER A 572 44.51 4.41 39.23
N ARG A 573 44.16 3.11 39.18
CA ARG A 573 44.95 2.05 39.83
C ARG A 573 44.57 0.66 39.28
N ARG A 574 45.62 -0.06 38.86
CA ARG A 574 45.68 -1.50 38.57
C ARG A 574 45.57 -2.34 39.86
N PHE A 575 45.42 -3.65 39.63
CA PHE A 575 45.50 -4.86 40.48
C PHE A 575 44.10 -5.50 40.53
N GLY A 576 43.85 -6.75 40.12
CA GLY A 576 44.66 -7.93 39.80
C GLY A 576 43.75 -9.17 40.05
N PRO A 577 43.99 -10.32 39.41
CA PRO A 577 42.97 -11.37 39.15
C PRO A 577 42.93 -12.51 40.21
N SER A 578 42.10 -13.55 39.95
CA SER A 578 41.90 -14.85 40.64
C SER A 578 40.95 -14.81 41.85
N ASP A 579 40.03 -15.75 42.12
CA ASP A 579 39.75 -17.11 41.61
C ASP A 579 38.32 -17.53 42.02
N SER A 580 37.87 -18.66 41.43
CA SER A 580 36.66 -19.49 41.65
C SER A 580 35.39 -19.21 40.83
#